data_AF-A0A2N1I790-F1
#
_entry.id   AF-A0A2N1I790-F1
#
_cell.length_a   1.000
_cell.length_b   1.000
_cell.length_c   1.000
_cell.angle_alpha   90.00
_cell.angle_beta   90.00
_cell.angle_gamma   90.00
#
_symmetry.space_group_name_H-M   'P 1'
#
loop_
_entity.id
_entity.type
_entity.pdbx_description
1 polymer ?
#
loop_
_entity_poly.entity_id
_entity_poly.type
_entity_poly.pdbx_seq_one_letter_code
_entity_poly.pdbx_strand_id
1 'polypeptide(L)'
;MKNIILVSMLVLSLFLSNIAKADVKLGVALDMDLSLVAQIDRYNIVLGDSGFAVDYLVKKGRFDNTTPLSWYFAGGGWAGWDHGFGVRAPVGVSWYFAKGWDLYGQVQPVADFDDDFKFSVDAAIGVRFAF
;
A
#
# COMPACT_ATOMS: atom_id res chain seq x y z
N MET A 1 -5.83 4.87 -31.58
CA MET A 1 -6.61 5.12 -30.34
C MET A 1 -7.56 3.96 -30.01
N LYS A 2 -8.50 3.57 -30.89
CA LYS A 2 -9.48 2.49 -30.65
C LYS A 2 -8.88 1.13 -30.22
N ASN A 3 -7.74 0.74 -30.81
CA ASN A 3 -7.07 -0.52 -30.48
C ASN A 3 -6.39 -0.50 -29.09
N ILE A 4 -5.96 0.66 -28.61
CA ILE A 4 -5.32 0.81 -27.29
C ILE A 4 -6.37 0.71 -26.18
N ILE A 5 -7.56 1.30 -26.40
CA ILE A 5 -8.70 1.20 -25.48
C ILE A 5 -9.15 -0.26 -25.34
N LEU A 6 -9.24 -0.99 -26.46
CA LEU A 6 -9.66 -2.40 -26.44
C LEU A 6 -8.66 -3.30 -25.71
N VAL A 7 -7.36 -3.06 -25.90
CA VAL A 7 -6.30 -3.78 -25.19
C VAL A 7 -6.31 -3.43 -23.69
N SER A 8 -6.49 -2.15 -23.33
CA SER A 8 -6.62 -1.72 -21.94
C SER A 8 -7.83 -2.36 -21.24
N MET A 9 -8.99 -2.42 -21.90
CA MET A 9 -10.18 -3.08 -21.37
C MET A 9 -9.99 -4.60 -21.23
N LEU A 10 -9.32 -5.25 -22.20
CA LEU A 10 -9.01 -6.68 -22.14
C LEU A 10 -8.06 -6.99 -20.97
N VAL A 11 -7.00 -6.19 -20.81
CA VAL A 11 -6.06 -6.30 -19.71
C VAL A 11 -6.77 -6.09 -18.37
N LEU A 12 -7.64 -5.08 -18.25
CA LEU A 12 -8.46 -4.85 -17.05
C LEU A 12 -9.41 -6.02 -16.74
N SER A 13 -10.00 -6.64 -17.77
CA SER A 13 -10.90 -7.80 -17.60
C SER A 13 -10.18 -9.07 -17.12
N LEU A 14 -8.92 -9.25 -17.49
CA LEU A 14 -8.07 -10.35 -17.01
C LEU A 14 -7.63 -10.15 -15.55
N PHE A 15 -7.58 -8.90 -15.07
CA PHE A 15 -7.27 -8.61 -13.66
C PHE A 15 -8.49 -8.74 -12.73
N LEU A 16 -9.69 -8.41 -13.20
CA LEU A 16 -10.92 -8.43 -12.40
C LEU A 16 -11.28 -9.81 -11.82
N SER A 17 -11.00 -10.89 -12.56
CA SER A 17 -11.34 -12.25 -12.14
C SER A 17 -10.45 -12.79 -11.01
N ASN A 18 -9.23 -12.26 -10.84
CA ASN A 18 -8.36 -12.59 -9.71
C ASN A 18 -8.67 -11.76 -8.46
N ILE A 19 -9.13 -10.51 -8.62
CA ILE A 19 -9.50 -9.64 -7.50
C ILE A 19 -10.67 -10.23 -6.70
N ALA A 20 -11.61 -10.92 -7.35
CA ALA A 20 -12.77 -11.54 -6.70
C ALA A 20 -12.42 -12.65 -5.68
N LYS A 21 -11.18 -13.16 -5.68
CA LYS A 21 -10.67 -14.16 -4.73
C LYS A 21 -9.54 -13.66 -3.83
N ALA A 22 -9.14 -12.40 -4.00
CA ALA A 22 -8.04 -11.80 -3.25
C ALA A 22 -8.48 -11.41 -1.83
N ASP A 23 -7.54 -11.47 -0.88
CA ASP A 23 -7.74 -10.85 0.43
C ASP A 23 -7.67 -9.32 0.26
N VAL A 24 -8.83 -8.67 0.23
CA VAL A 24 -8.95 -7.22 0.01
C VAL A 24 -9.24 -6.49 1.31
N LYS A 25 -8.45 -5.45 1.58
CA LYS A 25 -8.73 -4.44 2.59
C LYS A 25 -8.78 -3.06 1.95
N LEU A 26 -9.73 -2.23 2.34
CA LEU A 26 -9.85 -0.84 1.88
C LEU A 26 -9.93 0.10 3.09
N GLY A 27 -9.41 1.30 2.95
CA GLY A 27 -9.35 2.22 4.07
C GLY A 27 -8.83 3.61 3.72
N VAL A 28 -8.49 4.33 4.78
CA VAL A 28 -7.89 5.68 4.72
C VAL A 28 -6.67 5.73 5.61
N ALA A 29 -5.70 6.55 5.24
CA ALA A 29 -4.47 6.74 5.98
C ALA A 29 -3.95 8.17 5.89
N LEU A 30 -3.09 8.51 6.83
CA LEU A 30 -2.13 9.59 6.70
C LEU A 30 -0.81 8.95 6.25
N ASP A 31 -0.40 9.16 5.00
CA ASP A 31 0.88 8.70 4.41
C ASP A 31 1.38 9.79 3.47
N MET A 32 2.29 10.65 3.96
CA MET A 32 2.66 11.96 3.38
C MET A 32 1.50 12.97 3.34
N ASP A 33 0.32 12.55 2.92
CA ASP A 33 -0.93 13.30 2.96
C ASP A 33 -2.13 12.43 3.39
N LEU A 34 -3.36 12.94 3.25
CA LEU A 34 -4.57 12.14 3.44
C LEU A 34 -4.83 11.27 2.20
N SER A 35 -4.73 9.96 2.38
CA SER A 35 -4.74 8.98 1.29
C SER A 35 -5.85 7.93 1.44
N LEU A 36 -6.37 7.47 0.30
CA LEU A 36 -7.07 6.19 0.18
C LEU A 36 -6.05 5.05 0.14
N VAL A 37 -6.34 3.97 0.85
CA VAL A 37 -5.43 2.82 0.88
C VAL A 37 -6.15 1.52 0.59
N ALA A 38 -5.47 0.63 -0.12
CA ALA A 38 -5.91 -0.72 -0.37
C ALA A 38 -4.79 -1.70 -0.05
N GLN A 39 -5.13 -2.82 0.58
CA GLN A 39 -4.27 -3.99 0.62
C GLN A 39 -4.94 -5.11 -0.18
N ILE A 40 -4.30 -5.59 -1.23
CA ILE A 40 -4.80 -6.68 -2.08
C ILE A 40 -3.75 -7.79 -2.05
N ASP A 41 -4.05 -8.87 -1.34
CA ASP A 41 -3.14 -9.99 -1.07
C ASP A 41 -1.80 -9.57 -0.43
N ARG A 42 -0.80 -9.31 -1.29
CA ARG A 42 0.56 -8.89 -0.95
C ARG A 42 0.91 -7.51 -1.48
N TYR A 43 -0.04 -6.74 -1.98
CA TYR A 43 0.19 -5.38 -2.44
C TYR A 43 -0.49 -4.39 -1.52
N ASN A 44 0.26 -3.43 -1.00
CA ASN A 44 -0.29 -2.20 -0.43
C ASN A 44 -0.29 -1.14 -1.53
N ILE A 45 -1.40 -0.44 -1.69
CA ILE A 45 -1.59 0.65 -2.62
C ILE A 45 -2.05 1.86 -1.82
N VAL A 46 -1.41 2.99 -2.05
CA VAL A 46 -1.72 4.28 -1.43
C VAL A 46 -1.98 5.28 -2.54
N LEU A 47 -3.12 5.96 -2.49
CA LEU A 47 -3.53 6.99 -3.43
C LEU A 47 -3.92 8.23 -2.63
N GLY A 48 -3.14 9.29 -2.69
CA GLY A 48 -3.54 10.56 -2.09
C GLY A 48 -3.81 11.62 -3.16
N ASP A 49 -3.78 12.88 -2.76
CA ASP A 49 -4.16 14.03 -3.61
C ASP A 49 -3.19 14.28 -4.77
N SER A 50 -1.87 14.31 -4.54
CA SER A 50 -0.85 14.60 -5.56
C SER A 50 0.03 13.42 -6.00
N GLY A 51 0.02 12.30 -5.27
CA GLY A 51 0.87 11.15 -5.54
C GLY A 51 0.27 9.80 -5.15
N PHE A 52 1.08 8.76 -5.36
CA PHE A 52 0.70 7.39 -5.07
C PHE A 52 1.92 6.55 -4.70
N ALA A 53 1.64 5.40 -4.09
CA ALA A 53 2.66 4.40 -3.84
C ALA A 53 2.11 2.98 -3.93
N VAL A 54 3.01 2.05 -4.27
CA VAL A 54 2.71 0.62 -4.35
C VAL A 54 3.85 -0.16 -3.70
N ASP A 55 3.52 -0.97 -2.69
CA ASP A 55 4.47 -1.82 -1.98
C ASP A 55 4.08 -3.28 -2.08
N TYR A 56 5.09 -4.13 -2.24
CA TYR A 56 4.95 -5.58 -2.14
C TYR A 56 5.34 -6.06 -0.74
N LEU A 57 4.44 -6.79 -0.08
CA LEU A 57 4.62 -7.41 1.23
C LEU A 57 5.54 -8.62 1.09
N VAL A 58 6.84 -8.36 1.21
CA VAL A 58 7.91 -9.36 1.14
C VAL A 58 7.73 -10.41 2.24
N LYS A 59 7.41 -9.99 3.46
CA LYS A 59 7.16 -10.89 4.59
C LYS A 59 6.09 -10.32 5.50
N LYS A 60 5.23 -11.19 6.03
CA LYS A 60 4.23 -10.84 7.05
C LYS A 60 4.07 -11.97 8.05
N GLY A 61 3.64 -11.63 9.25
CA GLY A 61 3.45 -12.61 10.33
C GLY A 61 2.52 -12.10 11.42
N ARG A 62 2.22 -12.98 12.37
CA ARG A 62 1.62 -12.61 13.66
C ARG A 62 2.72 -12.56 14.71
N PHE A 63 2.58 -11.69 15.71
CA PHE A 63 3.52 -11.67 16.84
C PHE A 63 3.36 -12.91 17.72
N ASP A 64 2.12 -13.29 17.99
CA ASP A 64 1.75 -14.51 18.68
C ASP A 64 0.32 -14.93 18.25
N ASN A 65 -0.19 -16.05 18.78
CA ASN A 65 -1.50 -16.60 18.40
C ASN A 65 -2.68 -16.05 19.24
N THR A 66 -2.39 -15.27 20.28
CA THR A 66 -3.36 -14.77 21.28
C THR A 66 -3.64 -13.28 21.14
N THR A 67 -2.66 -12.52 20.66
CA THR A 67 -2.71 -11.07 20.51
C THR A 67 -3.12 -10.75 19.08
N PRO A 68 -4.12 -9.88 18.85
CA PRO A 68 -4.59 -9.53 17.51
C PRO A 68 -3.62 -8.56 16.78
N LEU A 69 -2.31 -8.77 16.92
CA LEU A 69 -1.24 -7.98 16.31
C LEU A 69 -0.53 -8.79 15.22
N SER A 70 -0.37 -8.15 14.07
CA SER A 70 0.42 -8.65 12.95
C SER A 70 1.48 -7.63 12.55
N TRP A 71 2.52 -8.11 11.88
CA TRP A 71 3.60 -7.28 11.35
C TRP A 71 3.86 -7.62 9.90
N TYR A 72 4.48 -6.68 9.20
CA TYR A 72 4.96 -6.91 7.85
C TYR A 72 6.23 -6.10 7.55
N PHE A 73 6.96 -6.61 6.56
CA PHE A 73 8.07 -5.97 5.88
C PHE A 73 7.72 -5.92 4.39
N ALA A 74 7.83 -4.74 3.79
CA ALA A 74 7.49 -4.51 2.40
C ALA A 74 8.60 -3.72 1.69
N GLY A 75 8.55 -3.77 0.35
CA GLY A 75 9.38 -2.94 -0.51
C GLY A 75 8.54 -2.45 -1.68
N GLY A 76 8.71 -1.18 -2.04
CA GLY A 76 7.84 -0.54 -3.02
C GLY A 76 8.44 0.72 -3.61
N GLY A 77 7.59 1.42 -4.36
CA GLY A 77 7.92 2.70 -4.96
C GLY A 77 6.77 3.68 -4.83
N TRP A 78 7.10 4.95 -4.96
CA TRP A 78 6.16 6.05 -4.92
C TRP A 78 6.47 7.05 -6.05
N ALA A 79 5.45 7.82 -6.44
CA ALA A 79 5.59 8.92 -7.38
C ALA A 79 4.54 10.00 -7.08
N GLY A 80 4.89 11.28 -7.28
CA GLY A 80 3.93 12.39 -7.24
C GLY A 80 3.85 13.24 -5.97
N TRP A 81 4.78 13.15 -5.00
CA TRP A 81 4.69 13.92 -3.73
C TRP A 81 5.66 15.11 -3.50
N ASP A 82 6.14 15.94 -4.41
CA ASP A 82 5.51 16.55 -5.57
C ASP A 82 6.56 16.55 -6.69
N HIS A 83 6.49 15.46 -7.47
CA HIS A 83 7.04 15.24 -8.81
C HIS A 83 8.42 14.61 -8.93
N GLY A 84 8.92 14.10 -7.81
CA GLY A 84 9.90 13.02 -7.77
C GLY A 84 9.32 11.62 -7.89
N PHE A 85 10.22 10.64 -7.98
CA PHE A 85 9.93 9.23 -7.79
C PHE A 85 11.01 8.60 -6.92
N GLY A 86 10.63 7.55 -6.19
CA GLY A 86 11.53 6.92 -5.26
C GLY A 86 11.16 5.48 -4.94
N VAL A 87 12.02 4.85 -4.15
CA VAL A 87 11.76 3.54 -3.55
C VAL A 87 11.62 3.69 -2.05
N ARG A 88 10.81 2.81 -1.45
CA ARG A 88 10.57 2.79 -0.01
C ARG A 88 10.58 1.37 0.53
N ALA A 89 10.94 1.23 1.82
CA ALA A 89 11.00 -0.06 2.51
C ALA A 89 10.15 -0.07 3.79
N PRO A 90 8.82 -0.22 3.69
CA PRO A 90 7.96 -0.12 4.86
C PRO A 90 8.11 -1.28 5.85
N VAL A 91 8.15 -0.94 7.14
CA VAL A 91 8.01 -1.87 8.26
C VAL A 91 6.79 -1.44 9.07
N GLY A 92 5.80 -2.32 9.17
CA GLY A 92 4.53 -1.96 9.79
C GLY A 92 3.97 -3.00 10.73
N VAL A 93 3.06 -2.53 11.57
CA VAL A 93 2.27 -3.30 12.53
C VAL A 93 0.80 -3.02 12.27
N SER A 94 -0.04 -4.04 12.40
CA SER A 94 -1.50 -3.91 12.29
C SER A 94 -2.17 -4.57 13.49
N TRP A 95 -3.08 -3.82 14.12
CA TRP A 95 -3.93 -4.25 15.22
C TRP A 95 -5.35 -4.47 14.74
N TYR A 96 -5.82 -5.72 14.82
CA TYR A 96 -7.20 -6.08 14.53
C TYR A 96 -8.08 -5.82 15.76
N PHE A 97 -8.79 -4.70 15.76
CA PHE A 97 -9.53 -4.22 16.94
C PHE A 97 -11.04 -4.50 16.89
N ALA A 98 -11.60 -4.76 15.70
CA ALA A 98 -13.00 -5.11 15.53
C ALA A 98 -13.20 -6.03 14.32
N LYS A 99 -14.37 -6.66 14.19
CA LYS A 99 -14.65 -7.60 13.10
C LYS A 99 -14.45 -6.93 11.73
N GLY A 100 -13.48 -7.43 10.96
CA GLY A 100 -13.09 -6.89 9.66
C GLY A 100 -12.22 -5.64 9.73
N TRP A 101 -12.01 -5.01 10.89
CA TRP A 101 -11.28 -3.74 10.98
C TRP A 101 -9.88 -3.91 11.56
N ASP A 102 -8.89 -3.27 10.93
CA ASP A 102 -7.57 -3.07 11.50
C ASP A 102 -7.13 -1.60 11.49
N LEU A 103 -6.38 -1.24 12.53
CA LEU A 103 -5.57 -0.03 12.60
C LEU A 103 -4.14 -0.46 12.28
N TYR A 104 -3.46 0.24 11.39
CA TYR A 104 -2.05 -0.02 11.10
C TYR A 104 -1.21 1.23 11.22
N GLY A 105 0.06 1.03 11.55
CA GLY A 105 1.09 2.04 11.49
C GLY A 105 2.35 1.46 10.86
N GLN A 106 3.11 2.29 10.15
CA GLN A 106 4.38 1.91 9.53
C GLN A 106 5.40 3.04 9.61
N VAL A 107 6.66 2.65 9.61
CA VAL A 107 7.80 3.52 9.32
C VAL A 107 8.50 3.00 8.08
N GLN A 108 9.03 3.90 7.27
CA GLN A 108 9.59 3.53 5.97
C GLN A 108 10.80 4.40 5.66
N PRO A 109 11.99 3.81 5.51
CA PRO A 109 13.09 4.45 4.82
C PRO A 109 12.70 4.71 3.37
N VAL A 110 13.03 5.89 2.88
CA VAL A 110 12.73 6.33 1.52
C VAL A 110 14.01 6.81 0.86
N ALA A 111 14.24 6.32 -0.36
CA ALA A 111 15.24 6.85 -1.26
C ALA A 111 14.51 7.58 -2.39
N ASP A 112 14.68 8.90 -2.40
CA ASP A 112 14.16 9.81 -3.42
C ASP A 112 15.23 10.02 -4.50
N PHE A 113 14.81 9.95 -5.76
CA PHE A 113 15.66 10.09 -6.93
C PHE A 113 15.39 11.35 -7.74
N ASP A 114 14.64 12.31 -7.19
CA ASP A 114 14.35 13.59 -7.83
C ASP A 114 15.49 14.61 -7.69
N ASP A 115 16.00 15.07 -8.84
CA ASP A 115 17.17 15.95 -9.06
C ASP A 115 18.50 15.46 -8.43
N ASP A 116 18.51 15.14 -7.14
CA ASP A 116 19.61 14.59 -6.35
C ASP A 116 19.14 13.42 -5.47
N PHE A 117 20.01 12.45 -5.21
CA PHE A 117 19.69 11.34 -4.30
C PHE A 117 19.49 11.86 -2.86
N LYS A 118 18.31 11.64 -2.30
CA LYS A 118 17.98 11.98 -0.90
C LYS A 118 17.47 10.75 -0.16
N PHE A 119 17.89 10.61 1.08
CA PHE A 119 17.42 9.54 1.97
C PHE A 119 16.71 10.12 3.18
N SER A 120 15.49 9.65 3.43
CA SER A 120 14.65 10.07 4.54
C SER A 120 14.00 8.87 5.23
N VAL A 121 13.30 9.15 6.33
CA VAL A 121 12.43 8.18 7.01
C VAL A 121 11.07 8.83 7.21
N ASP A 122 10.06 8.20 6.63
CA ASP A 122 8.67 8.64 6.72
C ASP A 122 7.87 7.66 7.58
N ALA A 123 6.63 8.03 7.88
CA ALA A 123 5.70 7.20 8.63
C ALA A 123 4.29 7.33 8.08
N ALA A 124 3.49 6.28 8.26
CA ALA A 124 2.08 6.31 7.95
C ALA A 124 1.25 5.63 9.03
N ILE A 125 0.00 6.09 9.19
CA ILE A 125 -1.00 5.48 10.06
C ILE A 125 -2.35 5.47 9.36
N GLY A 126 -3.07 4.35 9.43
CA GLY A 126 -4.34 4.23 8.73
C GLY A 126 -5.26 3.17 9.31
N VAL A 127 -6.51 3.21 8.89
CA VAL A 127 -7.56 2.27 9.29
C VAL A 127 -8.12 1.60 8.05
N ARG A 128 -8.32 0.28 8.11
CA ARG A 128 -8.77 -0.52 6.96
C ARG A 128 -9.86 -1.51 7.37
N PHE A 129 -10.76 -1.78 6.43
CA PHE A 129 -11.78 -2.82 6.51
C PHE A 129 -11.46 -3.95 5.53
N ALA A 130 -11.45 -5.19 6.01
CA ALA A 130 -11.27 -6.44 5.28
C ALA A 130 -12.63 -7.06 4.94
N PHE A 131 -12.80 -7.43 3.67
CA PHE A 131 -14.03 -8.02 3.14
C PHE A 131 -14.05 -9.56 3.23
#